data_AF-A0A7S4QLZ0-F1
#
_entry.id   AF-A0A7S4QLZ0-F1
#
_cell.length_a   1.000
_cell.length_b   1.000
_cell.length_c   1.000
_cell.angle_alpha   90.00
_cell.angle_beta   90.00
_cell.angle_gamma   90.00
#
_symmetry.space_group_name_H-M   'P 1'
#
loop_
_entity.id
_entity.type
_entity.pdbx_description
1 polymer ?
#
loop_
_entity_poly.entity_id
_entity_poly.type
_entity_poly.pdbx_seq_one_letter_code
_entity_poly.pdbx_strand_id
1 'polypeptide(L)'
;MKEPSIKTEDLQMDNMERNSHSQQQQNNANAVQSKPKSRYIFAFIFLPPLLLYLCPSNSTALLSSTLKVRYTAYFLLSLPFCFMAHLFTQTHLPLQQRLVAASFASSSALNQVGSFGTCAFVAATVVLWFGLSSIPLDHQHSSIASNVANAKKHDDDDGADRTKSNTSLIQQQQLQTLLQDGKVRTILAGFFVTIALLTENFLVWVVSATYVPSHNDTPTPLQDNGRLVLQSLASLASFTKADLQSIRDALNVPWSLVSALATSLLCVELHMGDDRSKKRSLWGVVLRALMTLAFARMIRGISFSLTVLPSQIPFCYDNKFPNPPPDNWSEWIWVGLNPATNGGCNDLIVSGHATITSLFACICTSVSGNTLFGICVWVLLSVDFLVEMYQGLHYSVDMFLGGVITSLLWKSFAHLEKDAHIGKNTKFVSLEHISVSDGMWYGVPTYVAFGVLTFGSSFMANGFIYLYLVCSVGVVVKNGGYSHYVQHLLLCLLYVALGVYL
;
A
#
# COMPACT_ATOMS: atom_id res chain seq x y z
N MET A 1 61.70 -9.27 33.50
CA MET A 1 60.23 -9.38 33.40
C MET A 1 59.68 -7.97 33.18
N LYS A 2 59.14 -7.69 32.00
CA LYS A 2 58.42 -6.43 31.69
C LYS A 2 56.99 -6.84 31.37
N GLU A 3 56.04 -6.39 32.20
CA GLU A 3 54.61 -6.56 31.96
C GLU A 3 54.15 -5.71 30.77
N PRO A 4 53.23 -6.22 29.92
CA PRO A 4 52.66 -5.43 28.85
C PRO A 4 51.57 -4.51 29.40
N SER A 5 51.73 -3.22 29.13
CA SER A 5 50.71 -2.19 29.29
C SER A 5 49.55 -2.49 28.34
N ILE A 6 48.45 -3.00 28.89
CA ILE A 6 47.17 -3.13 28.18
C ILE A 6 46.59 -1.72 28.04
N LYS A 7 46.30 -1.33 26.80
CA LYS A 7 45.83 0.00 26.43
C LYS A 7 44.43 0.24 26.99
N THR A 8 44.30 1.33 27.74
CA THR A 8 43.09 1.79 28.42
C THR A 8 41.95 2.20 27.45
N GLU A 9 42.24 2.35 26.16
CA GLU A 9 41.28 2.77 25.14
C GLU A 9 40.25 1.68 24.79
N ASP A 10 40.66 0.41 24.77
CA ASP A 10 39.75 -0.70 24.45
C ASP A 10 38.66 -0.86 25.53
N LEU A 11 39.00 -0.59 26.79
CA LEU A 11 38.08 -0.61 27.93
C LEU A 11 37.08 0.57 27.93
N GLN A 12 37.41 1.70 27.30
CA GLN A 12 36.48 2.83 27.18
C GLN A 12 35.47 2.62 26.06
N MET A 13 35.88 2.02 24.95
CA MET A 13 34.99 1.73 23.83
C MET A 13 33.95 0.66 24.19
N ASP A 14 34.39 -0.38 24.91
CA ASP A 14 33.53 -1.48 25.36
C ASP A 14 32.47 -1.03 26.40
N ASN A 15 32.80 -0.01 27.20
CA ASN A 15 31.86 0.63 28.13
C ASN A 15 30.88 1.58 27.43
N MET A 16 31.27 2.24 26.33
CA MET A 16 30.33 3.05 25.53
C MET A 16 29.31 2.18 24.79
N GLU A 17 29.72 1.05 24.22
CA GLU A 17 28.80 0.11 23.57
C GLU A 17 27.83 -0.54 24.57
N ARG A 18 28.29 -0.92 25.78
CA ARG A 18 27.39 -1.43 26.82
C ARG A 18 26.37 -0.39 27.29
N ASN A 19 26.77 0.88 27.39
CA ASN A 19 25.87 1.96 27.79
C ASN A 19 24.88 2.34 26.70
N SER A 20 25.27 2.27 25.42
CA SER A 20 24.33 2.53 24.32
C SER A 20 23.29 1.41 24.20
N HIS A 21 23.68 0.16 24.38
CA HIS A 21 22.78 -0.99 24.38
C HIS A 21 21.83 -0.99 25.57
N SER A 22 22.29 -0.66 26.77
CA SER A 22 21.44 -0.60 27.97
C SER A 22 20.41 0.54 27.87
N GLN A 23 20.81 1.70 27.37
CA GLN A 23 19.91 2.85 27.18
C GLN A 23 18.89 2.59 26.06
N GLN A 24 19.27 1.87 25.00
CA GLN A 24 18.36 1.44 23.95
C GLN A 24 17.37 0.36 24.43
N GLN A 25 17.80 -0.58 25.28
CA GLN A 25 16.91 -1.56 25.91
C GLN A 25 15.93 -0.89 26.88
N GLN A 26 16.36 0.10 27.66
CA GLN A 26 15.50 0.81 28.61
C GLN A 26 14.49 1.71 27.90
N ASN A 27 14.88 2.35 26.78
CA ASN A 27 13.96 3.09 25.92
C ASN A 27 12.94 2.17 25.22
N ASN A 28 13.35 0.96 24.82
CA ASN A 28 12.43 -0.04 24.26
C ASN A 28 11.48 -0.61 25.33
N ALA A 29 11.94 -0.83 26.56
CA ALA A 29 11.10 -1.29 27.67
C ALA A 29 10.02 -0.26 28.05
N ASN A 30 10.39 1.03 28.09
CA ASN A 30 9.45 2.12 28.36
C ASN A 30 8.47 2.35 27.21
N ALA A 31 8.87 2.11 25.95
CA ALA A 31 7.97 2.17 24.79
C ALA A 31 6.97 0.99 24.74
N VAL A 32 7.26 -0.14 25.38
CA VAL A 32 6.36 -1.31 25.46
C VAL A 32 5.34 -1.17 26.60
N GLN A 33 5.59 -0.32 27.60
CA GLN A 33 4.65 -0.07 28.71
C GLN A 33 3.51 0.91 28.39
N SER A 34 3.59 1.69 27.31
CA SER A 34 2.46 2.50 26.81
C SER A 34 1.57 1.71 25.85
N LYS A 35 1.17 0.49 26.22
CA LYS A 35 0.14 -0.23 25.45
C LYS A 35 -1.21 0.47 25.64
N PRO A 36 -1.85 1.00 24.58
CA PRO A 36 -3.26 1.35 24.68
C PRO A 36 -4.04 0.07 25.01
N LYS A 37 -5.08 0.26 25.83
CA LYS A 37 -5.93 -0.79 26.38
C LYS A 37 -6.57 -1.66 25.28
N SER A 38 -5.86 -2.67 24.80
CA SER A 38 -6.30 -3.61 23.74
C SER A 38 -7.60 -4.36 24.09
N ARG A 39 -7.93 -4.48 25.38
CA ARG A 39 -9.17 -5.10 25.86
C ARG A 39 -10.45 -4.37 25.44
N TYR A 40 -10.40 -3.07 25.15
CA TYR A 40 -11.58 -2.33 24.67
C TYR A 40 -11.84 -2.55 23.19
N ILE A 41 -10.84 -2.97 22.40
CA ILE A 41 -10.98 -3.11 20.94
C ILE A 41 -11.78 -4.37 20.59
N PHE A 42 -11.50 -5.49 21.25
CA PHE A 42 -12.28 -6.73 21.08
C PHE A 42 -13.72 -6.56 21.60
N ALA A 43 -13.89 -5.84 22.71
CA ALA A 43 -15.21 -5.45 23.17
C ALA A 43 -15.90 -4.53 22.15
N PHE A 44 -15.27 -3.49 21.61
CA PHE A 44 -15.96 -2.55 20.71
C PHE A 44 -16.44 -3.16 19.37
N ILE A 45 -15.75 -4.17 18.84
CA ILE A 45 -16.14 -4.82 17.58
C ILE A 45 -17.33 -5.79 17.79
N PHE A 46 -17.36 -6.51 18.92
CA PHE A 46 -18.36 -7.57 19.15
C PHE A 46 -19.47 -7.19 20.15
N LEU A 47 -19.27 -6.17 20.99
CA LEU A 47 -20.20 -5.77 22.05
C LEU A 47 -21.45 -5.04 21.52
N PRO A 48 -21.41 -4.18 20.47
CA PRO A 48 -22.63 -3.57 19.94
C PRO A 48 -23.61 -4.61 19.34
N PRO A 49 -23.18 -5.59 18.53
CA PRO A 49 -24.05 -6.71 18.13
C PRO A 49 -24.58 -7.52 19.31
N LEU A 50 -23.74 -7.77 20.32
CA LEU A 50 -24.09 -8.55 21.51
C LEU A 50 -25.09 -7.81 22.43
N LEU A 51 -24.93 -6.50 22.65
CA LEU A 51 -25.82 -5.68 23.46
C LEU A 51 -27.19 -5.49 22.79
N LEU A 52 -27.25 -5.49 21.46
CA LEU A 52 -28.51 -5.48 20.72
C LEU A 52 -29.23 -6.82 20.78
N TYR A 53 -28.49 -7.95 20.75
CA TYR A 53 -29.05 -9.28 20.96
C TYR A 53 -29.64 -9.45 22.37
N LEU A 54 -29.05 -8.78 23.36
CA LEU A 54 -29.46 -8.86 24.77
C LEU A 54 -30.54 -7.85 25.19
N CYS A 55 -31.00 -6.96 24.29
CA CYS A 55 -31.98 -5.94 24.64
C CYS A 55 -33.42 -6.55 24.63
N PRO A 56 -34.14 -6.61 25.77
CA PRO A 56 -35.41 -7.31 25.87
C PRO A 56 -36.50 -6.66 24.99
N SER A 57 -37.18 -7.47 24.19
CA SER A 57 -38.20 -7.07 23.20
C SER A 57 -39.54 -6.61 23.79
N ASN A 58 -39.56 -6.08 25.01
CA ASN A 58 -40.79 -5.75 25.71
C ASN A 58 -41.05 -4.25 25.64
N SER A 59 -41.60 -3.78 24.53
CA SER A 59 -42.68 -2.77 24.47
C SER A 59 -42.99 -2.36 23.03
N THR A 60 -44.27 -2.43 22.72
CA THR A 60 -44.93 -2.22 21.43
C THR A 60 -44.82 -0.79 20.90
N ALA A 61 -44.24 -0.64 19.70
CA ALA A 61 -44.70 0.26 18.64
C ALA A 61 -43.99 -0.12 17.33
N LEU A 62 -44.81 -0.24 16.28
CA LEU A 62 -44.63 -1.00 15.04
C LEU A 62 -43.57 -0.47 14.06
N LEU A 63 -42.42 0.03 14.52
CA LEU A 63 -41.22 -0.04 13.67
C LEU A 63 -40.74 -1.49 13.78
N SER A 64 -40.94 -2.27 12.71
CA SER A 64 -40.58 -3.69 12.68
C SER A 64 -39.17 -3.88 13.25
N SER A 65 -38.98 -4.92 14.06
CA SER A 65 -37.67 -5.27 14.63
C SER A 65 -36.55 -5.24 13.59
N THR A 66 -36.88 -5.60 12.35
CA THR A 66 -36.00 -5.53 11.17
C THR A 66 -35.53 -4.11 10.83
N LEU A 67 -36.40 -3.10 10.90
CA LEU A 67 -36.04 -1.71 10.61
C LEU A 67 -35.06 -1.16 11.65
N LYS A 68 -35.27 -1.52 12.93
CA LYS A 68 -34.35 -1.15 14.03
C LYS A 68 -32.96 -1.74 13.79
N VAL A 69 -32.87 -3.03 13.46
CA VAL A 69 -31.58 -3.71 13.17
C VAL A 69 -30.88 -3.06 11.98
N ARG A 70 -31.60 -2.77 10.89
CA ARG A 70 -31.03 -2.08 9.72
C ARG A 70 -30.47 -0.71 10.07
N TYR A 71 -31.25 0.16 10.72
CA TYR A 71 -30.76 1.50 11.11
C TYR A 71 -29.57 1.43 12.08
N THR A 72 -29.57 0.48 13.01
CA THR A 72 -28.43 0.30 13.90
C THR A 72 -27.18 -0.16 13.15
N ALA A 73 -27.32 -1.06 12.17
CA ALA A 73 -26.20 -1.45 11.31
C ALA A 73 -25.65 -0.24 10.54
N TYR A 74 -26.51 0.57 9.91
CA TYR A 74 -26.08 1.80 9.22
C TYR A 74 -25.39 2.80 10.17
N PHE A 75 -25.90 2.96 11.39
CA PHE A 75 -25.30 3.83 12.41
C PHE A 75 -23.91 3.32 12.84
N LEU A 76 -23.76 2.02 13.06
CA LEU A 76 -22.47 1.43 13.43
C LEU A 76 -21.46 1.53 12.28
N LEU A 77 -21.91 1.38 11.04
CA LEU A 77 -21.08 1.54 9.85
C LEU A 77 -20.68 2.99 9.57
N SER A 78 -21.49 3.96 9.99
CA SER A 78 -21.16 5.39 9.84
C SER A 78 -20.24 5.92 10.95
N LEU A 79 -20.21 5.25 12.11
CA LEU A 79 -19.42 5.67 13.28
C LEU A 79 -17.92 5.88 12.99
N PRO A 80 -17.20 5.01 12.25
CA PRO A 80 -15.82 5.25 11.87
C PRO A 80 -15.61 6.57 11.12
N PHE A 81 -16.56 6.96 10.25
CA PHE A 81 -16.47 8.24 9.52
C PHE A 81 -16.68 9.43 10.42
N CYS A 82 -17.64 9.36 11.35
CA CYS A 82 -17.84 10.41 12.36
C CYS A 82 -16.57 10.62 13.18
N PHE A 83 -15.89 9.54 13.57
CA PHE A 83 -14.61 9.65 14.28
C PHE A 83 -13.49 10.21 13.41
N MET A 84 -13.37 9.80 12.15
CA MET A 84 -12.37 10.37 11.24
C MET A 84 -12.62 11.86 10.97
N ALA A 85 -13.87 12.26 10.78
CA ALA A 85 -14.26 13.66 10.63
C ALA A 85 -13.96 14.46 11.91
N HIS A 86 -14.21 13.88 13.08
CA HIS A 86 -13.85 14.49 14.37
C HIS A 86 -12.33 14.65 14.53
N LEU A 87 -11.53 13.66 14.13
CA LEU A 87 -10.07 13.77 14.16
C LEU A 87 -9.57 14.93 13.31
N PHE A 88 -10.20 15.22 12.17
CA PHE A 88 -9.86 16.36 11.34
C PHE A 88 -10.09 17.71 12.05
N THR A 89 -11.16 17.83 12.85
CA THR A 89 -11.50 19.07 13.57
C THR A 89 -10.66 19.30 14.83
N GLN A 90 -9.94 18.29 15.32
CA GLN A 90 -9.09 18.41 16.51
C GLN A 90 -7.78 19.16 16.19
N THR A 91 -7.73 20.44 16.57
CA THR A 91 -6.57 21.32 16.32
C THR A 91 -5.31 20.94 17.08
N HIS A 92 -5.42 20.18 18.18
CA HIS A 92 -4.28 19.71 18.96
C HIS A 92 -3.53 18.54 18.30
N LEU A 93 -4.14 17.88 17.31
CA LEU A 93 -3.48 16.79 16.58
C LEU A 93 -2.49 17.34 15.54
N PRO A 94 -1.38 16.62 15.30
CA PRO A 94 -0.45 16.96 14.22
C PRO A 94 -1.16 17.10 12.87
N LEU A 95 -0.76 18.09 12.08
CA LEU A 95 -1.39 18.38 10.77
C LEU A 95 -1.43 17.14 9.87
N GLN A 96 -0.37 16.35 9.85
CA GLN A 96 -0.31 15.07 9.11
C GLN A 96 -1.48 14.14 9.46
N GLN A 97 -1.78 13.94 10.75
CA GLN A 97 -2.86 13.05 11.18
C GLN A 97 -4.22 13.54 10.66
N ARG A 98 -4.42 14.86 10.73
CA ARG A 98 -5.65 15.52 10.28
C ARG A 98 -5.82 15.41 8.77
N LEU A 99 -4.76 15.63 7.99
CA LEU A 99 -4.80 15.54 6.54
C LEU A 99 -5.08 14.10 6.06
N VAL A 100 -4.38 13.11 6.63
CA VAL A 100 -4.62 11.70 6.27
C VAL A 100 -6.06 11.28 6.61
N ALA A 101 -6.55 11.60 7.81
CA ALA A 101 -7.93 11.31 8.19
C ALA A 101 -8.95 12.04 7.31
N ALA A 102 -8.71 13.31 6.98
CA ALA A 102 -9.57 14.10 6.12
C ALA A 102 -9.65 13.54 4.70
N SER A 103 -8.52 13.14 4.10
CA SER A 103 -8.49 12.57 2.76
C SER A 103 -9.27 11.26 2.64
N PHE A 104 -9.21 10.41 3.66
CA PHE A 104 -9.99 9.17 3.72
C PHE A 104 -11.49 9.47 3.84
N ALA A 105 -11.85 10.34 4.79
CA ALA A 105 -13.24 10.68 5.07
C ALA A 105 -13.89 11.44 3.90
N SER A 106 -13.15 12.36 3.26
CA SER A 106 -13.65 13.14 2.12
C SER A 106 -13.86 12.27 0.89
N SER A 107 -12.94 11.35 0.59
CA SER A 107 -13.10 10.35 -0.47
C SER A 107 -14.40 9.57 -0.27
N SER A 108 -14.62 9.03 0.94
CA SER A 108 -15.82 8.24 1.24
C SER A 108 -17.11 9.07 1.22
N ALA A 109 -17.07 10.31 1.73
CA ALA A 109 -18.22 11.19 1.75
C ALA A 109 -18.63 11.65 0.35
N LEU A 110 -17.66 11.97 -0.50
CA LEU A 110 -17.91 12.42 -1.87
C LEU A 110 -18.46 11.31 -2.77
N ASN A 111 -18.18 10.05 -2.44
CA ASN A 111 -18.80 8.92 -3.10
C ASN A 111 -20.34 8.92 -3.01
N GLN A 112 -20.90 9.47 -1.92
CA GLN A 112 -22.35 9.55 -1.69
C GLN A 112 -23.06 10.56 -2.58
N VAL A 113 -22.32 11.49 -3.21
CA VAL A 113 -22.90 12.60 -3.98
C VAL A 113 -23.40 12.13 -5.37
N GLY A 114 -23.24 10.84 -5.69
CA GLY A 114 -23.95 10.21 -6.82
C GLY A 114 -23.34 10.46 -8.20
N SER A 115 -22.18 11.12 -8.29
CA SER A 115 -21.43 11.19 -9.55
C SER A 115 -20.33 10.13 -9.58
N PHE A 116 -20.34 9.36 -10.67
CA PHE A 116 -19.27 8.41 -11.01
C PHE A 116 -17.92 9.14 -10.97
N GLY A 117 -16.97 8.66 -10.16
CA GLY A 117 -15.59 9.15 -10.14
C GLY A 117 -15.25 10.23 -9.11
N THR A 118 -16.12 10.62 -8.17
CA THR A 118 -15.76 11.65 -7.18
C THR A 118 -14.60 11.23 -6.27
N CYS A 119 -14.53 9.98 -5.83
CA CYS A 119 -13.39 9.49 -5.03
C CYS A 119 -12.11 9.46 -5.83
N ALA A 120 -12.20 9.01 -7.08
CA ALA A 120 -11.09 9.03 -8.02
C ALA A 120 -10.57 10.46 -8.22
N PHE A 121 -11.47 11.45 -8.28
CA PHE A 121 -11.10 12.88 -8.36
C PHE A 121 -10.36 13.38 -7.11
N VAL A 122 -10.80 13.00 -5.91
CA VAL A 122 -10.08 13.34 -4.65
C VAL A 122 -8.68 12.75 -4.67
N ALA A 123 -8.56 11.47 -4.99
CA ALA A 123 -7.26 10.81 -5.10
C ALA A 123 -6.36 11.49 -6.16
N ALA A 124 -6.91 11.84 -7.33
CA ALA A 124 -6.19 12.58 -8.35
C ALA A 124 -5.73 13.97 -7.84
N THR A 125 -6.60 14.69 -7.13
CA THR A 125 -6.26 15.99 -6.55
C THR A 125 -5.10 15.86 -5.55
N VAL A 126 -5.10 14.83 -4.72
CA VAL A 126 -3.98 14.56 -3.78
C VAL A 126 -2.70 14.21 -4.53
N VAL A 127 -2.77 13.43 -5.60
CA VAL A 127 -1.61 13.12 -6.47
C VAL A 127 -1.04 14.39 -7.11
N LEU A 128 -1.89 15.31 -7.56
CA LEU A 128 -1.46 16.62 -8.07
C LEU A 128 -0.73 17.42 -6.99
N TRP A 129 -1.33 17.54 -5.80
CA TRP A 129 -0.69 18.24 -4.69
C TRP A 129 0.64 17.62 -4.30
N PHE A 130 0.76 16.30 -4.39
CA PHE A 130 2.03 15.62 -4.20
C PHE A 130 3.09 16.06 -5.21
N GLY A 131 2.73 16.04 -6.50
CA GLY A 131 3.61 16.49 -7.57
C GLY A 131 4.13 17.91 -7.35
N LEU A 132 3.20 18.85 -7.12
CA LEU A 132 3.51 20.26 -6.92
C LEU A 132 4.37 20.51 -5.68
N SER A 133 4.11 19.78 -4.59
CA SER A 133 4.86 19.98 -3.34
C SER A 133 6.24 19.30 -3.36
N SER A 134 6.47 18.38 -4.29
CA SER A 134 7.74 17.67 -4.45
C SER A 134 8.79 18.46 -5.24
N ILE A 135 8.47 19.67 -5.74
CA ILE A 135 9.40 20.50 -6.52
C ILE A 135 10.50 21.04 -5.59
N PRO A 136 11.78 20.67 -5.81
CA PRO A 136 12.88 21.18 -4.99
C PRO A 136 13.10 22.66 -5.26
N LEU A 137 13.41 23.44 -4.22
CA LEU A 137 14.01 24.76 -4.41
C LEU A 137 15.37 24.53 -5.02
N ASP A 138 15.53 24.87 -6.31
CA ASP A 138 16.74 24.68 -7.11
C ASP A 138 18.02 24.85 -6.28
N HIS A 139 18.59 23.72 -5.86
CA HIS A 139 19.84 23.70 -5.13
C HIS A 139 20.95 23.58 -6.16
N GLN A 140 21.49 24.73 -6.57
CA GLN A 140 22.86 24.93 -7.09
C GLN A 140 23.59 23.66 -7.60
N HIS A 141 23.07 23.01 -8.65
CA HIS A 141 23.77 21.88 -9.28
C HIS A 141 25.10 22.31 -9.91
N SER A 142 25.40 23.62 -9.95
CA SER A 142 26.67 24.18 -10.38
C SER A 142 27.83 24.04 -9.38
N SER A 143 27.59 23.74 -8.09
CA SER A 143 28.67 23.74 -7.08
C SER A 143 29.38 22.39 -6.90
N ILE A 144 28.71 21.26 -7.17
CA ILE A 144 29.32 19.94 -7.02
C ILE A 144 30.17 19.58 -8.26
N ALA A 145 29.69 19.92 -9.46
CA ALA A 145 30.44 19.73 -10.69
C ALA A 145 31.74 20.55 -10.72
N SER A 146 31.74 21.75 -10.13
CA SER A 146 32.96 22.57 -10.00
C SER A 146 33.94 22.01 -8.96
N ASN A 147 33.47 21.42 -7.87
CA ASN A 147 34.34 20.81 -6.86
C ASN A 147 34.99 19.50 -7.33
N VAL A 148 34.28 18.66 -8.09
CA VAL A 148 34.87 17.44 -8.69
C VAL A 148 35.87 17.78 -9.81
N ALA A 149 35.60 18.83 -10.59
CA ALA A 149 36.55 19.32 -11.59
C ALA A 149 37.84 19.89 -10.94
N ASN A 150 37.73 20.51 -9.76
CA ASN A 150 38.88 21.03 -9.03
C ASN A 150 39.72 19.92 -8.36
N ALA A 151 39.10 18.86 -7.85
CA ALA A 151 39.83 17.74 -7.23
C ALA A 151 40.69 16.95 -8.24
N LYS A 152 40.22 16.83 -9.50
CA LYS A 152 40.93 16.10 -10.55
C LYS A 152 42.20 16.80 -11.05
N LYS A 153 42.40 18.08 -10.70
CA LYS A 153 43.54 18.87 -11.15
C LYS A 153 44.79 18.72 -10.28
N HIS A 154 44.72 17.97 -9.17
CA HIS A 154 45.79 17.91 -8.18
C HIS A 154 46.58 16.58 -8.14
N ASP A 155 46.15 15.55 -8.87
CA ASP A 155 46.70 14.18 -8.77
C ASP A 155 47.59 13.73 -9.95
N ASP A 156 47.95 14.63 -10.89
CA ASP A 156 48.65 14.23 -12.13
C ASP A 156 50.19 14.06 -12.00
N ASP A 157 50.80 14.09 -10.80
CA ASP A 157 52.28 14.20 -10.68
C ASP A 157 53.04 13.06 -9.96
N ASP A 158 52.42 11.94 -9.53
CA ASP A 158 53.18 10.88 -8.84
C ASP A 158 52.73 9.42 -9.13
N GLY A 159 53.62 8.65 -9.77
CA GLY A 159 53.80 7.20 -9.55
C GLY A 159 52.78 6.20 -10.16
N ALA A 160 53.10 5.65 -11.33
CA ALA A 160 52.21 4.79 -12.14
C ALA A 160 51.95 3.34 -11.67
N ASP A 161 52.60 2.82 -10.63
CA ASP A 161 52.60 1.36 -10.35
C ASP A 161 51.80 0.90 -9.10
N ARG A 162 51.35 1.83 -8.24
CA ARG A 162 50.48 1.51 -7.07
C ARG A 162 48.98 1.63 -7.35
N THR A 163 48.60 2.12 -8.52
CA THR A 163 47.23 2.52 -8.84
C THR A 163 46.27 1.34 -9.05
N LYS A 164 46.72 0.22 -9.65
CA LYS A 164 45.82 -0.88 -10.03
C LYS A 164 45.16 -1.62 -8.86
N SER A 165 45.84 -1.74 -7.71
CA SER A 165 45.28 -2.43 -6.52
C SER A 165 44.26 -1.58 -5.76
N ASN A 166 44.39 -0.24 -5.81
CA ASN A 166 43.45 0.64 -5.11
C ASN A 166 42.17 0.86 -5.92
N THR A 167 42.23 0.76 -7.25
CA THR A 167 41.06 0.93 -8.12
C THR A 167 39.95 -0.10 -7.85
N SER A 168 40.28 -1.38 -7.64
CA SER A 168 39.26 -2.42 -7.39
C SER A 168 38.57 -2.26 -6.03
N LEU A 169 39.31 -1.81 -5.01
CA LEU A 169 38.78 -1.60 -3.66
C LEU A 169 37.88 -0.36 -3.61
N ILE A 170 38.29 0.73 -4.28
CA ILE A 170 37.46 1.92 -4.47
C ILE A 170 36.18 1.58 -5.24
N GLN A 171 36.27 0.76 -6.30
CA GLN A 171 35.10 0.36 -7.09
C GLN A 171 34.11 -0.52 -6.29
N GLN A 172 34.61 -1.45 -5.46
CA GLN A 172 33.76 -2.23 -4.55
C GLN A 172 33.10 -1.34 -3.50
N GLN A 173 33.83 -0.40 -2.91
CA GLN A 173 33.29 0.51 -1.91
C GLN A 173 32.24 1.45 -2.54
N GLN A 174 32.48 1.95 -3.75
CA GLN A 174 31.50 2.74 -4.51
C GLN A 174 30.24 1.92 -4.81
N LEU A 175 30.37 0.67 -5.26
CA LEU A 175 29.23 -0.21 -5.49
C LEU A 175 28.43 -0.47 -4.21
N GLN A 176 29.12 -0.71 -3.09
CA GLN A 176 28.46 -0.88 -1.79
C GLN A 176 27.73 0.39 -1.36
N THR A 177 28.33 1.57 -1.53
CA THR A 177 27.65 2.84 -1.22
C THR A 177 26.45 3.09 -2.13
N LEU A 178 26.53 2.72 -3.41
CA LEU A 178 25.40 2.80 -4.35
C LEU A 178 24.27 1.83 -3.98
N LEU A 179 24.61 0.61 -3.57
CA LEU A 179 23.63 -0.38 -3.09
C LEU A 179 23.00 0.00 -1.75
N GLN A 180 23.69 0.82 -0.95
CA GLN A 180 23.15 1.38 0.29
C GLN A 180 22.24 2.59 0.05
N ASP A 181 22.25 3.19 -1.15
CA ASP A 181 21.31 4.25 -1.51
C ASP A 181 19.86 3.71 -1.46
N GLY A 182 19.04 4.35 -0.64
CA GLY A 182 17.62 4.02 -0.49
C GLY A 182 16.88 4.05 -1.83
N LYS A 183 17.28 4.91 -2.77
CA LYS A 183 16.68 4.98 -4.12
C LYS A 183 16.94 3.70 -4.91
N VAL A 184 18.21 3.27 -4.97
CA VAL A 184 18.61 2.05 -5.69
C VAL A 184 17.92 0.82 -5.10
N ARG A 185 17.88 0.70 -3.77
CA ARG A 185 17.17 -0.38 -3.08
C ARG A 185 15.69 -0.41 -3.42
N THR A 186 15.05 0.76 -3.46
CA THR A 186 13.62 0.87 -3.81
C THR A 186 13.37 0.44 -5.26
N ILE A 187 14.23 0.84 -6.20
CA ILE A 187 14.15 0.42 -7.61
C ILE A 187 14.29 -1.10 -7.72
N LEU A 188 15.28 -1.69 -7.04
CA LEU A 188 15.47 -3.15 -7.01
C LEU A 188 14.25 -3.87 -6.41
N ALA A 189 13.66 -3.34 -5.33
CA ALA A 189 12.42 -3.86 -4.76
C ALA A 189 11.24 -3.73 -5.74
N GLY A 190 11.22 -2.68 -6.57
CA GLY A 190 10.29 -2.51 -7.68
C GLY A 190 10.39 -3.65 -8.69
N PHE A 191 11.60 -3.94 -9.18
CA PHE A 191 11.82 -5.10 -10.07
C PHE A 191 11.40 -6.42 -9.41
N PHE A 192 11.73 -6.59 -8.13
CA PHE A 192 11.37 -7.79 -7.39
C PHE A 192 9.85 -7.99 -7.29
N VAL A 193 9.09 -6.93 -6.95
CA VAL A 193 7.62 -7.04 -6.92
C VAL A 193 7.03 -7.28 -8.32
N THR A 194 7.60 -6.70 -9.38
CA THR A 194 7.16 -6.96 -10.75
C THR A 194 7.36 -8.43 -11.13
N ILE A 195 8.52 -9.00 -10.82
CA ILE A 195 8.80 -10.42 -11.05
C ILE A 195 7.82 -11.29 -10.24
N ALA A 196 7.57 -10.95 -8.97
CA ALA A 196 6.61 -11.67 -8.14
C ALA A 196 5.19 -11.64 -8.72
N LEU A 197 4.72 -10.48 -9.20
CA LEU A 197 3.40 -10.33 -9.81
C LEU A 197 3.27 -11.08 -11.14
N LEU A 198 4.27 -11.01 -12.02
CA LEU A 198 4.28 -11.76 -13.29
C LEU A 198 4.30 -13.27 -13.04
N THR A 199 5.11 -13.71 -12.06
CA THR A 199 5.17 -15.12 -11.66
C THR A 199 3.83 -15.56 -11.08
N GLU A 200 3.22 -14.78 -10.19
CA GLU A 200 1.88 -15.08 -9.67
C GLU A 200 0.84 -15.17 -10.79
N ASN A 201 0.81 -14.20 -11.71
CA ASN A 201 -0.14 -14.20 -12.83
C ASN A 201 -0.02 -15.46 -13.68
N PHE A 202 1.22 -15.84 -14.00
CA PHE A 202 1.50 -17.05 -14.74
C PHE A 202 1.05 -18.31 -13.98
N LEU A 203 1.38 -18.42 -12.68
CA LEU A 203 0.94 -19.53 -11.84
C LEU A 203 -0.59 -19.59 -11.71
N VAL A 204 -1.25 -18.43 -11.66
CA VAL A 204 -2.72 -18.33 -11.65
C VAL A 204 -3.32 -18.97 -12.89
N TRP A 205 -2.77 -18.64 -14.05
CA TRP A 205 -3.12 -19.25 -15.32
C TRP A 205 -2.84 -20.75 -15.33
N VAL A 206 -1.61 -21.16 -15.01
CA VAL A 206 -1.18 -22.58 -15.01
C VAL A 206 -2.15 -23.47 -14.26
N VAL A 207 -2.46 -23.09 -13.03
CA VAL A 207 -3.32 -23.89 -12.14
C VAL A 207 -4.78 -23.82 -12.59
N SER A 208 -5.26 -22.70 -13.13
CA SER A 208 -6.61 -22.61 -13.70
C SER A 208 -6.77 -23.51 -14.94
N ALA A 209 -5.77 -23.50 -15.82
CA ALA A 209 -5.76 -24.33 -17.04
C ALA A 209 -5.56 -25.82 -16.76
N THR A 210 -4.88 -26.19 -15.67
CA THR A 210 -4.63 -27.60 -15.32
C THR A 210 -5.71 -28.21 -14.42
N TYR A 211 -6.54 -27.40 -13.76
CA TYR A 211 -7.65 -27.87 -12.93
C TYR A 211 -8.92 -28.12 -13.76
N VAL A 212 -8.92 -29.26 -14.47
CA VAL A 212 -10.00 -29.75 -15.35
C VAL A 212 -11.40 -29.69 -14.74
N PRO A 213 -11.62 -29.98 -13.44
CA PRO A 213 -12.97 -29.89 -12.86
C PRO A 213 -13.61 -28.51 -12.97
N SER A 214 -12.85 -27.43 -13.15
CA SER A 214 -13.40 -26.08 -13.34
C SER A 214 -13.81 -25.76 -14.79
N HIS A 215 -13.47 -26.62 -15.76
CA HIS A 215 -13.71 -26.38 -17.19
C HIS A 215 -15.10 -26.81 -17.65
N ASN A 216 -15.57 -27.96 -17.16
CA ASN A 216 -16.80 -28.58 -17.67
C ASN A 216 -17.93 -28.60 -16.64
N ASP A 217 -17.58 -28.57 -15.36
CA ASP A 217 -18.51 -28.65 -14.25
C ASP A 217 -18.36 -27.43 -13.33
N THR A 218 -19.40 -27.15 -12.56
CA THR A 218 -19.29 -26.23 -11.42
C THR A 218 -18.87 -27.05 -10.20
N PRO A 219 -17.57 -27.10 -9.84
CA PRO A 219 -17.14 -27.91 -8.71
C PRO A 219 -17.89 -27.44 -7.47
N THR A 220 -18.33 -28.38 -6.62
CA THR A 220 -19.04 -28.02 -5.40
C THR A 220 -18.08 -27.21 -4.51
N PRO A 221 -18.43 -25.96 -4.15
CA PRO A 221 -17.56 -25.15 -3.32
C PRO A 221 -17.37 -25.79 -1.95
N LEU A 222 -16.21 -25.53 -1.35
CA LEU A 222 -15.95 -25.98 0.01
C LEU A 222 -16.89 -25.28 1.00
N GLN A 223 -17.15 -25.94 2.12
CA GLN A 223 -17.92 -25.32 3.19
C GLN A 223 -17.15 -24.14 3.79
N ASP A 224 -17.72 -22.95 3.66
CA ASP A 224 -17.20 -21.72 4.25
C ASP A 224 -18.04 -21.28 5.46
N ASN A 225 -17.58 -21.63 6.66
CA ASN A 225 -18.28 -21.29 7.89
C ASN A 225 -18.40 -19.77 8.11
N GLY A 226 -17.40 -18.99 7.66
CA GLY A 226 -17.46 -17.54 7.75
C GLY A 226 -18.60 -16.99 6.92
N ARG A 227 -18.71 -17.44 5.66
CA ARG A 227 -19.83 -17.09 4.79
C ARG A 227 -21.19 -17.53 5.34
N LEU A 228 -21.30 -18.74 5.88
CA LEU A 228 -22.55 -19.24 6.49
C LEU A 228 -23.01 -18.38 7.67
N VAL A 229 -22.08 -17.99 8.55
CA VAL A 229 -22.37 -17.06 9.66
C VAL A 229 -22.82 -15.71 9.13
N LEU A 230 -22.14 -15.15 8.12
CA LEU A 230 -22.51 -13.87 7.53
C LEU A 230 -23.88 -13.92 6.85
N GLN A 231 -24.20 -15.01 6.17
CA GLN A 231 -25.52 -15.23 5.58
C GLN A 231 -26.61 -15.30 6.64
N SER A 232 -26.33 -16.00 7.73
CA SER A 232 -27.25 -16.08 8.88
C SER A 232 -27.48 -14.69 9.48
N LEU A 233 -26.41 -13.92 9.74
CA LEU A 233 -26.50 -12.56 10.27
C LEU A 233 -27.23 -11.59 9.32
N ALA A 234 -26.93 -11.66 8.02
CA ALA A 234 -27.61 -10.86 7.01
C ALA A 234 -29.11 -11.19 6.94
N SER A 235 -29.47 -12.48 7.00
CA SER A 235 -30.88 -12.91 7.02
C SER A 235 -31.63 -12.40 8.25
N LEU A 236 -30.98 -12.42 9.43
CA LEU A 236 -31.53 -11.86 10.67
C LEU A 236 -31.76 -10.35 10.57
N ALA A 237 -30.85 -9.63 9.91
CA ALA A 237 -30.98 -8.20 9.64
C ALA A 237 -31.86 -7.89 8.41
N SER A 238 -32.41 -8.92 7.77
CA SER A 238 -33.17 -8.84 6.51
C SER A 238 -32.39 -8.15 5.38
N PHE A 239 -31.05 -8.16 5.38
CA PHE A 239 -30.26 -7.56 4.30
C PHE A 239 -30.25 -8.45 3.06
N THR A 240 -30.53 -7.84 1.90
CA THR A 240 -30.32 -8.48 0.60
C THR A 240 -28.87 -8.33 0.15
N LYS A 241 -28.45 -9.12 -0.85
CA LYS A 241 -27.14 -8.94 -1.50
C LYS A 241 -26.97 -7.54 -2.10
N ALA A 242 -28.05 -7.00 -2.67
CA ALA A 242 -28.05 -5.65 -3.24
C ALA A 242 -27.88 -4.58 -2.16
N ASP A 243 -28.52 -4.75 -0.98
CA ASP A 243 -28.36 -3.81 0.14
C ASP A 243 -26.91 -3.76 0.62
N LEU A 244 -26.26 -4.93 0.79
CA LEU A 244 -24.87 -5.01 1.24
C LEU A 244 -23.89 -4.50 0.18
N GLN A 245 -24.15 -4.77 -1.11
CA GLN A 245 -23.37 -4.17 -2.19
C GLN A 245 -23.53 -2.66 -2.21
N SER A 246 -24.75 -2.14 -2.07
CA SER A 246 -25.00 -0.70 -1.99
C SER A 246 -24.26 -0.05 -0.83
N ILE A 247 -24.19 -0.71 0.33
CA ILE A 247 -23.37 -0.27 1.46
C ILE A 247 -21.89 -0.26 1.08
N ARG A 248 -21.37 -1.35 0.51
CA ARG A 248 -19.97 -1.43 0.10
C ARG A 248 -19.60 -0.35 -0.91
N ASP A 249 -20.43 -0.20 -1.95
CA ASP A 249 -20.31 0.84 -2.97
C ASP A 249 -20.32 2.20 -2.32
N ALA A 250 -21.25 2.46 -1.40
CA ALA A 250 -21.33 3.69 -0.63
C ALA A 250 -20.03 4.00 0.15
N LEU A 251 -19.49 3.01 0.87
CA LEU A 251 -18.29 3.16 1.68
C LEU A 251 -17.03 3.38 0.84
N ASN A 252 -16.95 2.68 -0.29
CA ASN A 252 -15.84 2.71 -1.25
C ASN A 252 -14.45 2.71 -0.60
N VAL A 253 -14.24 1.77 0.33
CA VAL A 253 -13.03 1.69 1.15
C VAL A 253 -11.73 1.65 0.32
N PRO A 254 -11.65 0.91 -0.81
CA PRO A 254 -10.44 0.89 -1.62
C PRO A 254 -10.01 2.27 -2.11
N TRP A 255 -10.93 3.07 -2.64
CA TRP A 255 -10.63 4.42 -3.12
C TRP A 255 -10.26 5.40 -1.99
N SER A 256 -10.87 5.23 -0.83
CA SER A 256 -10.52 5.99 0.37
C SER A 256 -9.14 5.63 0.92
N LEU A 257 -8.74 4.36 0.81
CA LEU A 257 -7.37 3.93 1.08
C LEU A 257 -6.37 4.51 0.08
N VAL A 258 -6.70 4.57 -1.22
CA VAL A 258 -5.83 5.20 -2.24
C VAL A 258 -5.63 6.70 -1.93
N SER A 259 -6.69 7.42 -1.59
CA SER A 259 -6.62 8.84 -1.21
C SER A 259 -5.77 9.05 0.04
N ALA A 260 -5.97 8.21 1.06
CA ALA A 260 -5.18 8.24 2.29
C ALA A 260 -3.72 7.85 2.07
N LEU A 261 -3.44 6.93 1.15
CA LEU A 261 -2.10 6.51 0.78
C LEU A 261 -1.35 7.67 0.14
N ALA A 262 -1.93 8.30 -0.87
CA ALA A 262 -1.33 9.44 -1.55
C ALA A 262 -1.05 10.59 -0.56
N THR A 263 -1.99 10.88 0.33
CA THR A 263 -1.81 11.89 1.38
C THR A 263 -0.72 11.49 2.39
N SER A 264 -0.63 10.21 2.73
CA SER A 264 0.41 9.70 3.61
C SER A 264 1.80 9.85 3.00
N LEU A 265 1.96 9.50 1.72
CA LEU A 265 3.22 9.69 0.99
C LEU A 265 3.59 11.18 0.89
N LEU A 266 2.59 12.05 0.67
CA LEU A 266 2.77 13.51 0.67
C LEU A 266 3.28 14.03 2.00
N CYS A 267 2.66 13.61 3.11
CA CYS A 267 3.09 14.02 4.44
C CYS A 267 4.50 13.53 4.76
N VAL A 268 4.90 12.33 4.28
CA VAL A 268 6.27 11.83 4.45
C VAL A 268 7.26 12.67 3.64
N GLU A 269 6.95 12.96 2.37
CA GLU A 269 7.82 13.76 1.50
C GLU A 269 8.05 15.18 2.06
N LEU A 270 6.98 15.81 2.54
CA LEU A 270 7.03 17.14 3.16
C LEU A 270 7.51 17.13 4.62
N HIS A 271 7.92 15.96 5.14
CA HIS A 271 8.38 15.79 6.51
C HIS A 271 7.38 16.37 7.54
N MET A 272 6.08 16.28 7.25
CA MET A 272 5.01 16.74 8.12
C MET A 272 4.83 15.78 9.30
N GLY A 273 4.53 16.33 10.48
CA GLY A 273 4.16 15.56 11.68
C GLY A 273 5.20 15.61 12.80
N ASP A 274 5.12 14.62 13.68
CA ASP A 274 5.96 14.52 14.88
C ASP A 274 7.41 14.17 14.52
N ASP A 275 8.31 14.26 15.51
CA ASP A 275 9.74 13.93 15.32
C ASP A 275 9.99 12.48 14.87
N ARG A 276 9.02 11.59 15.04
CA ARG A 276 9.07 10.24 14.45
C ARG A 276 8.82 10.29 12.94
N SER A 277 7.82 11.03 12.49
CA SER A 277 7.47 11.19 11.07
C SER A 277 8.58 11.87 10.29
N LYS A 278 9.21 12.90 10.88
CA LYS A 278 10.37 13.60 10.29
C LYS A 278 11.60 12.70 10.06
N LYS A 279 11.65 11.54 10.71
CA LYS A 279 12.74 10.56 10.55
C LYS A 279 12.48 9.55 9.43
N ARG A 280 11.28 9.53 8.86
CA ARG A 280 10.90 8.59 7.80
C ARG A 280 11.26 9.22 6.46
N SER A 281 11.92 8.47 5.59
CA SER A 281 12.11 8.86 4.20
C SER A 281 11.01 8.24 3.34
N LEU A 282 10.59 8.96 2.28
CA LEU A 282 9.63 8.43 1.30
C LEU A 282 10.13 7.09 0.73
N TRP A 283 11.39 7.07 0.32
CA TRP A 283 12.05 5.88 -0.20
C TRP A 283 12.05 4.71 0.79
N GLY A 284 12.28 4.96 2.08
CA GLY A 284 12.21 3.92 3.10
C GLY A 284 10.81 3.32 3.25
N VAL A 285 9.78 4.16 3.24
CA VAL A 285 8.37 3.72 3.33
C VAL A 285 7.97 2.93 2.09
N VAL A 286 8.33 3.42 0.90
CA VAL A 286 8.05 2.76 -0.39
C VAL A 286 8.82 1.44 -0.49
N LEU A 287 10.11 1.40 -0.15
CA LEU A 287 10.91 0.17 -0.11
C LEU A 287 10.24 -0.90 0.77
N ARG A 288 9.86 -0.53 2.00
CA ARG A 288 9.15 -1.42 2.91
C ARG A 288 7.84 -1.93 2.33
N ALA A 289 7.08 -1.05 1.67
CA ALA A 289 5.82 -1.41 1.03
C ALA A 289 6.01 -2.39 -0.13
N LEU A 290 6.97 -2.12 -1.02
CA LEU A 290 7.29 -2.98 -2.17
C LEU A 290 7.76 -4.37 -1.71
N MET A 291 8.64 -4.43 -0.71
CA MET A 291 9.09 -5.72 -0.16
C MET A 291 7.95 -6.48 0.52
N THR A 292 7.10 -5.79 1.27
CA THR A 292 5.89 -6.39 1.87
C THR A 292 5.00 -6.99 0.79
N LEU A 293 4.72 -6.22 -0.27
CA LEU A 293 3.88 -6.66 -1.38
C LEU A 293 4.49 -7.84 -2.13
N ALA A 294 5.78 -7.76 -2.48
CA ALA A 294 6.47 -8.82 -3.22
C ALA A 294 6.40 -10.16 -2.48
N PHE A 295 6.72 -10.17 -1.18
CA PHE A 295 6.66 -11.39 -0.37
C PHE A 295 5.23 -11.89 -0.18
N ALA A 296 4.25 -11.00 0.04
CA ALA A 296 2.85 -11.42 0.16
C ALA A 296 2.35 -12.08 -1.15
N ARG A 297 2.73 -11.51 -2.29
CA ARG A 297 2.39 -12.02 -3.63
C ARG A 297 3.09 -13.34 -3.95
N MET A 298 4.36 -13.49 -3.57
CA MET A 298 5.06 -14.78 -3.65
C MET A 298 4.39 -15.85 -2.80
N ILE A 299 4.06 -15.55 -1.53
CA ILE A 299 3.37 -16.51 -0.65
C ILE A 299 2.04 -16.92 -1.27
N ARG A 300 1.25 -15.96 -1.77
CA ARG A 300 0.00 -16.24 -2.47
C ARG A 300 0.20 -17.14 -3.69
N GLY A 301 1.16 -16.85 -4.56
CA GLY A 301 1.47 -17.68 -5.73
C GLY A 301 1.93 -19.09 -5.38
N ILE A 302 2.75 -19.23 -4.33
CA ILE A 302 3.18 -20.54 -3.81
C ILE A 302 1.98 -21.30 -3.23
N SER A 303 1.17 -20.66 -2.38
CA SER A 303 -0.03 -21.29 -1.81
C SER A 303 -0.99 -21.78 -2.89
N PHE A 304 -1.14 -21.00 -3.97
CA PHE A 304 -1.97 -21.39 -5.12
C PHE A 304 -1.43 -22.60 -5.87
N SER A 305 -0.10 -22.68 -6.03
CA SER A 305 0.56 -23.77 -6.73
C SER A 305 0.52 -25.07 -5.93
N LEU A 306 0.51 -24.97 -4.60
CA LEU A 306 0.48 -26.12 -3.70
C LEU A 306 -0.94 -26.62 -3.42
N THR A 307 -1.92 -25.72 -3.34
CA THR A 307 -3.29 -26.06 -2.98
C THR A 307 -4.29 -25.30 -3.85
N VAL A 308 -5.07 -26.07 -4.62
CA VAL A 308 -6.14 -25.55 -5.47
C VAL A 308 -7.48 -25.70 -4.76
N LEU A 309 -8.19 -24.59 -4.54
CA LEU A 309 -9.54 -24.61 -3.99
C LEU A 309 -10.58 -24.41 -5.10
N PRO A 310 -11.68 -25.16 -5.10
CA PRO A 310 -12.73 -24.98 -6.10
C PRO A 310 -13.33 -23.57 -5.96
N SER A 311 -13.50 -22.87 -7.08
CA SER A 311 -14.14 -21.56 -7.09
C SER A 311 -15.59 -21.64 -6.63
N GLN A 312 -16.02 -20.62 -5.89
CA GLN A 312 -17.43 -20.44 -5.52
C GLN A 312 -18.29 -19.88 -6.67
N ILE A 313 -17.64 -19.40 -7.73
CA ILE A 313 -18.27 -18.81 -8.91
C ILE A 313 -18.44 -19.90 -9.98
N PRO A 314 -19.68 -20.17 -10.46
CA PRO A 314 -19.93 -21.14 -11.50
C PRO A 314 -19.40 -20.67 -12.86
N PHE A 315 -18.93 -21.60 -13.70
CA PHE A 315 -18.37 -21.32 -15.03
C PHE A 315 -17.26 -20.26 -15.01
N CYS A 316 -16.47 -20.19 -13.93
CA CYS A 316 -15.46 -19.15 -13.84
C CYS A 316 -14.47 -19.27 -15.00
N TYR A 317 -13.96 -20.48 -15.27
CA TYR A 317 -12.89 -20.70 -16.24
C TYR A 317 -13.29 -20.17 -17.62
N ASP A 318 -14.46 -20.57 -18.12
CA ASP A 318 -15.01 -20.13 -19.41
C ASP A 318 -15.17 -18.62 -19.54
N ASN A 319 -15.46 -17.94 -18.44
CA ASN A 319 -15.64 -16.50 -18.42
C ASN A 319 -14.32 -15.71 -18.42
N LYS A 320 -13.19 -16.33 -18.05
CA LYS A 320 -11.91 -15.62 -17.84
C LYS A 320 -10.77 -16.11 -18.72
N PHE A 321 -10.83 -17.34 -19.18
CA PHE A 321 -9.72 -18.02 -19.85
C PHE A 321 -10.18 -18.69 -21.15
N PRO A 322 -9.27 -18.90 -22.11
CA PRO A 322 -9.59 -19.68 -23.30
C PRO A 322 -9.94 -21.13 -22.90
N ASN A 323 -11.12 -21.58 -23.34
CA ASN A 323 -11.57 -22.96 -23.23
C ASN A 323 -11.76 -23.55 -24.63
N PRO A 324 -11.03 -24.63 -25.00
CA PRO A 324 -10.03 -25.34 -24.21
C PRO A 324 -8.72 -24.53 -24.03
N PRO A 325 -7.88 -24.88 -23.03
CA PRO A 325 -6.54 -24.33 -22.93
C PRO A 325 -5.74 -24.55 -24.24
N PRO A 326 -4.84 -23.63 -24.64
CA PRO A 326 -4.04 -23.80 -25.85
C PRO A 326 -3.13 -25.03 -25.80
N ASP A 327 -3.01 -25.75 -26.92
CA ASP A 327 -2.12 -26.92 -27.05
C ASP A 327 -0.65 -26.53 -27.27
N ASN A 328 -0.40 -25.33 -27.81
CA ASN A 328 0.94 -24.84 -28.14
C ASN A 328 1.61 -24.16 -26.94
N TRP A 329 2.84 -24.57 -26.59
CA TRP A 329 3.59 -24.01 -25.46
C TRP A 329 3.80 -22.48 -25.54
N SER A 330 3.98 -21.94 -26.76
CA SER A 330 4.18 -20.50 -26.96
C SER A 330 2.92 -19.71 -26.64
N GLU A 331 1.76 -20.17 -27.13
CA GLU A 331 0.46 -19.55 -26.82
C GLU A 331 0.16 -19.68 -25.33
N TRP A 332 0.51 -20.81 -24.73
CA TRP A 332 0.33 -21.05 -23.31
C TRP A 332 1.10 -20.04 -22.43
N ILE A 333 2.35 -19.73 -22.81
CA ILE A 333 3.14 -18.68 -22.13
C ILE A 333 2.52 -17.30 -22.38
N TRP A 334 2.12 -16.99 -23.61
CA TRP A 334 1.50 -15.69 -23.93
C TRP A 334 0.21 -15.43 -23.16
N VAL A 335 -0.65 -16.44 -23.03
CA VAL A 335 -1.87 -16.36 -22.22
C VAL A 335 -1.51 -16.16 -20.74
N GLY A 336 -0.53 -16.90 -20.22
CA GLY A 336 -0.11 -16.78 -18.83
C GLY A 336 0.62 -15.48 -18.48
N LEU A 337 1.19 -14.78 -19.46
CA LEU A 337 1.79 -13.45 -19.28
C LEU A 337 0.77 -12.32 -19.45
N ASN A 338 -0.40 -12.59 -20.03
CA ASN A 338 -1.46 -11.60 -20.14
C ASN A 338 -2.04 -11.34 -18.73
N PRO A 339 -2.05 -10.09 -18.24
CA PRO A 339 -2.56 -9.79 -16.90
C PRO A 339 -4.01 -10.24 -16.76
N ALA A 340 -4.26 -11.22 -15.89
CA ALA A 340 -5.59 -11.66 -15.54
C ALA A 340 -6.22 -10.65 -14.56
N THR A 341 -6.68 -9.51 -15.08
CA THR A 341 -7.28 -8.41 -14.30
C THR A 341 -8.46 -8.89 -13.45
N ASN A 342 -9.16 -9.93 -13.93
CA ASN A 342 -10.35 -10.47 -13.28
C ASN A 342 -10.02 -11.57 -12.25
N GLY A 343 -8.73 -11.85 -11.99
CA GLY A 343 -8.28 -12.90 -11.06
C GLY A 343 -8.41 -14.32 -11.62
N GLY A 344 -7.99 -15.31 -10.82
CA GLY A 344 -8.06 -16.73 -11.17
C GLY A 344 -9.46 -17.33 -11.11
N CYS A 345 -9.57 -18.59 -11.52
CA CYS A 345 -10.80 -19.37 -11.44
C CYS A 345 -10.81 -20.51 -10.45
N ASN A 346 -9.71 -20.64 -9.72
CA ASN A 346 -9.67 -21.36 -8.47
C ASN A 346 -9.49 -20.31 -7.39
N ASP A 347 -10.10 -20.54 -6.24
CA ASP A 347 -9.96 -19.60 -5.15
C ASP A 347 -8.61 -19.80 -4.45
N LEU A 348 -8.11 -18.73 -3.84
CA LEU A 348 -6.77 -18.68 -3.28
C LEU A 348 -6.84 -18.85 -1.77
N ILE A 349 -5.80 -19.39 -1.14
CA ILE A 349 -5.70 -19.37 0.33
C ILE A 349 -5.40 -17.95 0.85
N VAL A 350 -4.93 -17.05 -0.01
CA VAL A 350 -4.55 -15.67 0.33
C VAL A 350 -5.15 -14.75 -0.71
N SER A 351 -6.06 -13.84 -0.34
CA SER A 351 -6.66 -12.88 -1.28
C SER A 351 -5.72 -11.74 -1.67
N GLY A 352 -5.69 -11.40 -2.96
CA GLY A 352 -4.85 -10.37 -3.56
C GLY A 352 -5.42 -8.98 -3.30
N HIS A 353 -6.75 -8.85 -3.37
CA HIS A 353 -7.48 -7.65 -2.94
C HIS A 353 -7.22 -7.36 -1.47
N ALA A 354 -7.38 -8.37 -0.60
CA ALA A 354 -7.09 -8.23 0.83
C ALA A 354 -5.62 -7.87 1.10
N THR A 355 -4.68 -8.40 0.32
CA THR A 355 -3.25 -8.09 0.42
C THR A 355 -2.97 -6.61 0.11
N ILE A 356 -3.46 -6.08 -1.01
CA ILE A 356 -3.18 -4.68 -1.39
C ILE A 356 -3.86 -3.71 -0.44
N THR A 357 -5.15 -3.91 -0.15
CA THR A 357 -5.91 -3.01 0.73
C THR A 357 -5.36 -3.01 2.16
N SER A 358 -4.92 -4.16 2.68
CA SER A 358 -4.25 -4.26 3.98
C SER A 358 -2.88 -3.59 4.00
N LEU A 359 -2.13 -3.65 2.89
CA LEU A 359 -0.86 -2.92 2.77
C LEU A 359 -1.11 -1.41 2.83
N PHE A 360 -2.13 -0.91 2.15
CA PHE A 360 -2.48 0.51 2.18
C PHE A 360 -2.92 0.93 3.57
N ALA A 361 -3.77 0.14 4.24
CA ALA A 361 -4.11 0.37 5.63
C ALA A 361 -2.86 0.40 6.53
N CYS A 362 -1.92 -0.53 6.35
CA CYS A 362 -0.65 -0.54 7.08
C CYS A 362 0.16 0.75 6.87
N ILE A 363 0.28 1.23 5.63
CA ILE A 363 1.00 2.46 5.32
C ILE A 363 0.30 3.65 5.99
N CYS A 364 -0.98 3.88 5.70
CA CYS A 364 -1.75 5.02 6.18
C CYS A 364 -1.79 5.08 7.71
N THR A 365 -2.02 3.95 8.37
CA THR A 365 -2.07 3.88 9.84
C THR A 365 -0.70 4.05 10.47
N SER A 366 0.36 3.55 9.83
CA SER A 366 1.74 3.79 10.31
C SER A 366 2.17 5.25 10.18
N VAL A 367 1.77 5.92 9.08
CA VAL A 367 2.16 7.30 8.77
C VAL A 367 1.36 8.27 9.63
N SER A 368 0.06 8.05 9.78
CA SER A 368 -0.76 8.82 10.72
C SER A 368 -0.26 8.64 12.17
N GLY A 369 0.02 7.41 12.60
CA GLY A 369 0.43 7.12 13.98
C GLY A 369 -0.69 7.35 15.01
N ASN A 370 -1.90 7.69 14.58
CA ASN A 370 -3.07 7.86 15.44
C ASN A 370 -3.83 6.53 15.60
N THR A 371 -3.94 6.04 16.84
CA THR A 371 -4.60 4.76 17.14
C THR A 371 -6.08 4.74 16.78
N LEU A 372 -6.82 5.85 17.01
CA LEU A 372 -8.25 5.91 16.71
C LEU A 372 -8.49 5.85 15.21
N PHE A 373 -7.72 6.63 14.43
CA PHE A 373 -7.73 6.53 12.97
C PHE A 373 -7.45 5.10 12.51
N GLY A 374 -6.43 4.46 13.09
CA GLY A 374 -6.10 3.08 12.80
C GLY A 374 -7.25 2.11 13.02
N ILE A 375 -7.92 2.19 14.18
CA ILE A 375 -9.10 1.38 14.47
C ILE A 375 -10.19 1.61 13.43
N CYS A 376 -10.47 2.87 13.08
CA CYS A 376 -11.51 3.20 12.10
C CYS A 376 -11.21 2.62 10.70
N VAL A 377 -9.97 2.74 10.22
CA VAL A 377 -9.55 2.17 8.93
C VAL A 377 -9.71 0.65 8.92
N TRP A 378 -9.23 -0.05 9.95
CA TRP A 378 -9.28 -1.50 10.01
C TRP A 378 -10.71 -2.04 10.19
N VAL A 379 -11.59 -1.31 10.89
CA VAL A 379 -13.02 -1.65 10.96
C VAL A 379 -13.66 -1.55 9.58
N LEU A 380 -13.45 -0.46 8.85
CA LEU A 380 -14.01 -0.27 7.51
C LEU A 380 -13.46 -1.29 6.50
N LEU A 381 -12.15 -1.57 6.56
CA LEU A 381 -11.52 -2.60 5.75
C LEU A 381 -12.09 -4.00 6.06
N SER A 382 -12.34 -4.29 7.34
CA SER A 382 -12.98 -5.55 7.73
C SER A 382 -14.40 -5.64 7.16
N VAL A 383 -15.16 -4.53 7.13
CA VAL A 383 -16.50 -4.51 6.51
C VAL A 383 -16.41 -4.82 5.01
N ASP A 384 -15.47 -4.23 4.29
CA ASP A 384 -15.25 -4.54 2.87
C ASP A 384 -14.98 -6.05 2.66
N PHE A 385 -14.12 -6.65 3.49
CA PHE A 385 -13.86 -8.08 3.45
C PHE A 385 -15.10 -8.91 3.74
N LEU A 386 -15.91 -8.51 4.74
CA LEU A 386 -17.14 -9.21 5.10
C LEU A 386 -18.15 -9.22 3.94
N VAL A 387 -18.25 -8.13 3.17
CA VAL A 387 -19.15 -8.09 2.01
C VAL A 387 -18.67 -9.03 0.91
N GLU A 388 -17.38 -9.09 0.61
CA GLU A 388 -16.84 -10.03 -0.39
C GLU A 388 -17.04 -11.50 0.00
N MET A 389 -16.77 -11.83 1.27
CA MET A 389 -17.02 -13.17 1.81
C MET A 389 -18.50 -13.55 1.71
N TYR A 390 -19.40 -12.62 2.04
CA TYR A 390 -20.84 -12.86 1.98
C TYR A 390 -21.32 -13.10 0.53
N GLN A 391 -20.79 -12.32 -0.42
CA GLN A 391 -21.10 -12.49 -1.86
C GLN A 391 -20.62 -13.82 -2.40
N GLY A 392 -19.60 -14.41 -1.77
CA GLY A 392 -18.93 -15.62 -2.24
C GLY A 392 -18.01 -15.34 -3.41
N LEU A 393 -17.41 -14.15 -3.43
CA LEU A 393 -16.31 -13.85 -4.35
C LEU A 393 -15.00 -14.48 -3.88
N HIS A 394 -14.90 -14.70 -2.56
CA HIS A 394 -13.72 -15.18 -1.86
C HIS A 394 -14.12 -16.04 -0.65
N TYR A 395 -13.29 -17.02 -0.29
CA TYR A 395 -13.42 -17.77 0.95
C TYR A 395 -13.04 -16.91 2.15
N SER A 396 -13.70 -17.12 3.29
CA SER A 396 -13.38 -16.34 4.49
C SER A 396 -11.94 -16.47 4.99
N VAL A 397 -11.33 -17.64 4.76
CA VAL A 397 -9.92 -17.88 5.10
C VAL A 397 -8.99 -16.99 4.29
N ASP A 398 -9.31 -16.68 3.04
CA ASP A 398 -8.41 -15.99 2.13
C ASP A 398 -8.31 -14.49 2.39
N MET A 399 -9.44 -13.88 2.76
CA MET A 399 -9.56 -12.48 3.10
C MET A 399 -8.87 -12.24 4.43
N PHE A 400 -9.15 -13.10 5.41
CA PHE A 400 -8.52 -13.05 6.72
C PHE A 400 -6.99 -13.23 6.62
N LEU A 401 -6.54 -14.28 5.94
CA LEU A 401 -5.12 -14.60 5.85
C LEU A 401 -4.36 -13.56 5.01
N GLY A 402 -4.97 -13.03 3.94
CA GLY A 402 -4.44 -11.90 3.18
C GLY A 402 -4.16 -10.68 4.06
N GLY A 403 -5.09 -10.32 4.94
CA GLY A 403 -4.89 -9.22 5.89
C GLY A 403 -3.82 -9.52 6.95
N VAL A 404 -3.83 -10.73 7.51
CA VAL A 404 -2.87 -11.13 8.57
C VAL A 404 -1.44 -11.22 8.03
N ILE A 405 -1.22 -11.95 6.94
CA ILE A 405 0.12 -12.12 6.33
C ILE A 405 0.72 -10.77 5.96
N THR A 406 -0.07 -9.91 5.30
CA THR A 406 0.39 -8.58 4.91
C THR A 406 0.79 -7.74 6.12
N SER A 407 -0.02 -7.76 7.19
CA SER A 407 0.28 -7.04 8.43
C SER A 407 1.53 -7.56 9.15
N LEU A 408 1.77 -8.87 9.11
CA LEU A 408 2.97 -9.50 9.67
C LEU A 408 4.21 -9.13 8.86
N LEU A 409 4.16 -9.28 7.54
CA LEU A 409 5.25 -8.89 6.65
C LEU A 409 5.58 -7.40 6.77
N TRP A 410 4.56 -6.54 6.83
CA TRP A 410 4.75 -5.11 7.07
C TRP A 410 5.55 -4.85 8.35
N LYS A 411 5.23 -5.55 9.45
CA LYS A 411 5.98 -5.44 10.71
C LYS A 411 7.39 -6.01 10.59
N SER A 412 7.57 -7.15 9.93
CA SER A 412 8.89 -7.79 9.73
C SER A 412 9.84 -6.90 8.95
N PHE A 413 9.34 -6.18 7.93
CA PHE A 413 10.14 -5.27 7.10
C PHE A 413 10.30 -3.86 7.69
N ALA A 414 9.90 -3.61 8.94
CA ALA A 414 10.02 -2.28 9.57
C ALA A 414 11.46 -1.75 9.66
N HIS A 415 12.47 -2.63 9.66
CA HIS A 415 13.87 -2.25 9.71
C HIS A 415 14.36 -1.57 8.42
N LEU A 416 13.83 -1.96 7.25
CA LEU A 416 14.24 -1.41 5.94
C LEU A 416 14.03 0.10 5.83
N GLU A 417 13.06 0.62 6.58
CA GLU A 417 12.72 2.04 6.61
C GLU A 417 13.77 2.87 7.36
N LYS A 418 14.41 2.30 8.38
CA LYS A 418 15.42 3.00 9.22
C LYS A 418 16.74 3.19 8.49
N ASP A 419 17.07 2.26 7.61
CA ASP A 419 18.33 2.24 6.87
C ASP A 419 18.33 3.21 5.68
N ALA A 420 17.16 3.70 5.27
CA ALA A 420 17.04 4.68 4.21
C ALA A 420 17.37 6.07 4.76
N HIS A 421 18.67 6.41 4.77
CA HIS A 421 19.21 7.67 5.27
C HIS A 421 18.39 8.89 4.81
N ILE A 422 18.04 9.74 5.76
CA ILE A 422 17.38 11.03 5.51
C ILE A 422 18.44 11.96 4.93
N GLY A 423 18.27 12.37 3.68
CA GLY A 423 18.92 13.58 3.17
C GLY A 423 18.39 14.78 3.96
N LYS A 424 19.03 15.11 5.08
CA LYS A 424 18.67 16.30 5.87
C LYS A 424 18.93 17.52 4.98
N ASN A 425 17.89 18.31 4.70
CA ASN A 425 17.91 19.63 4.04
C ASN A 425 17.40 19.74 2.59
N THR A 426 16.50 18.87 2.11
CA THR A 426 15.69 19.26 0.95
C THR A 426 14.71 20.36 1.35
N LYS A 427 14.95 21.59 0.86
CA LYS A 427 13.96 22.67 0.93
C LYS A 427 13.05 22.57 -0.29
N PHE A 428 11.74 22.61 -0.06
CA PHE A 428 10.72 22.57 -1.13
C PHE A 428 10.24 23.98 -1.47
N VAL A 429 9.89 24.21 -2.73
CA VAL A 429 9.34 25.49 -3.20
C VAL A 429 8.04 25.79 -2.46
N SER A 430 7.92 27.02 -1.94
CA SER A 430 6.65 27.51 -1.40
C SER A 430 5.60 27.51 -2.52
N LEU A 431 4.39 27.06 -2.22
CA LEU A 431 3.28 27.00 -3.19
C LEU A 431 3.01 28.35 -3.87
N GLU A 432 3.33 29.47 -3.21
CA GLU A 432 3.19 30.83 -3.73
C GLU A 432 4.09 31.13 -4.95
N HIS A 433 5.14 30.34 -5.15
CA HIS A 433 6.09 30.52 -6.26
C HIS A 433 5.88 29.53 -7.41
N ILE A 434 4.84 28.72 -7.37
CA ILE A 434 4.54 27.76 -8.43
C ILE A 434 4.09 28.52 -9.68
N SER A 435 4.82 28.34 -10.79
CA SER A 435 4.43 28.91 -12.07
C SER A 435 3.17 28.23 -12.61
N VAL A 436 2.37 28.96 -13.39
CA VAL A 436 1.24 28.36 -14.13
C VAL A 436 1.71 27.21 -15.01
N SER A 437 2.94 27.31 -15.57
CA SER A 437 3.53 26.22 -16.34
C SER A 437 3.75 24.97 -15.50
N ASP A 438 4.22 25.09 -14.26
CA ASP A 438 4.41 23.95 -13.35
C ASP A 438 3.04 23.34 -13.00
N GLY A 439 2.06 24.20 -12.71
CA GLY A 439 0.66 23.80 -12.54
C GLY A 439 0.14 22.95 -13.70
N MET A 440 0.46 23.32 -14.95
CA MET A 440 0.08 22.55 -16.13
C MET A 440 0.87 21.24 -16.27
N TRP A 441 2.19 21.27 -16.07
CA TRP A 441 3.05 20.08 -16.20
C TRP A 441 2.64 18.95 -15.26
N TYR A 442 2.26 19.29 -14.03
CA TYR A 442 1.82 18.33 -13.02
C TYR A 442 0.31 18.07 -13.08
N GLY A 443 -0.49 19.08 -13.42
CA GLY A 443 -1.95 19.00 -13.52
C GLY A 443 -2.44 18.13 -14.67
N VAL A 444 -1.95 18.38 -15.89
CA VAL A 444 -2.45 17.69 -17.10
C VAL A 444 -2.30 16.17 -16.98
N PRO A 445 -1.13 15.60 -16.65
CA PRO A 445 -1.00 14.15 -16.60
C PRO A 445 -1.87 13.51 -15.51
N THR A 446 -2.11 14.22 -14.41
CA THR A 446 -2.96 13.75 -13.30
C THR A 446 -4.43 13.71 -13.69
N TYR A 447 -4.95 14.77 -14.32
CA TYR A 447 -6.36 14.81 -14.72
C TYR A 447 -6.64 13.99 -15.98
N VAL A 448 -5.65 13.80 -16.86
CA VAL A 448 -5.76 12.82 -17.95
C VAL A 448 -5.86 11.40 -17.37
N ALA A 449 -5.00 11.05 -16.40
CA ALA A 449 -5.08 9.78 -15.68
C ALA A 449 -6.47 9.57 -15.04
N PHE A 450 -7.00 10.59 -14.35
CA PHE A 450 -8.36 10.58 -13.80
C PHE A 450 -9.43 10.37 -14.87
N GLY A 451 -9.34 11.09 -16.00
CA GLY A 451 -10.30 11.00 -17.09
C GLY A 451 -10.30 9.63 -17.76
N VAL A 452 -9.11 9.07 -18.03
CA VAL A 452 -8.97 7.71 -18.57
C VAL A 452 -9.57 6.68 -17.63
N LEU A 453 -9.36 6.84 -16.33
CA LEU A 453 -9.90 5.91 -15.35
C LEU A 453 -11.42 6.01 -15.20
N THR A 454 -11.97 7.22 -15.21
CA THR A 454 -13.40 7.46 -14.94
C THR A 454 -14.26 7.21 -16.17
N PHE A 455 -13.75 7.53 -17.36
CA PHE A 455 -14.52 7.52 -18.60
C PHE A 455 -13.97 6.54 -19.65
N GLY A 456 -12.73 6.05 -19.49
CA GLY A 456 -12.12 5.11 -20.42
C GLY A 456 -12.58 3.68 -20.18
N SER A 457 -12.57 2.89 -21.25
CA SER A 457 -12.72 1.43 -21.12
C SER A 457 -11.48 0.82 -20.46
N SER A 458 -11.60 -0.38 -19.89
CA SER A 458 -10.46 -1.11 -19.32
C SER A 458 -9.33 -1.31 -20.34
N PHE A 459 -9.67 -1.47 -21.62
CA PHE A 459 -8.69 -1.52 -22.71
C PHE A 459 -7.92 -0.21 -22.85
N MET A 460 -8.62 0.93 -22.87
CA MET A 460 -7.98 2.25 -22.92
C MET A 460 -7.10 2.48 -21.70
N ALA A 461 -7.55 2.11 -20.51
CA ALA A 461 -6.80 2.28 -19.28
C ALA A 461 -5.52 1.43 -19.27
N ASN A 462 -5.59 0.17 -19.71
CA ASN A 462 -4.41 -0.68 -19.87
C ASN A 462 -3.43 -0.14 -20.92
N GLY A 463 -3.94 0.28 -22.10
CA GLY A 463 -3.13 0.92 -23.12
C GLY A 463 -2.45 2.21 -22.62
N PHE A 464 -3.17 2.99 -21.82
CA PHE A 464 -2.64 4.19 -21.17
C PHE A 464 -1.51 3.84 -20.19
N ILE A 465 -1.66 2.81 -19.35
CA ILE A 465 -0.60 2.36 -18.43
C ILE A 465 0.69 2.04 -19.21
N TYR A 466 0.61 1.29 -20.31
CA TYR A 466 1.79 0.98 -21.14
C TYR A 466 2.40 2.22 -21.77
N LEU A 467 1.59 3.06 -22.42
CA LEU A 467 2.06 4.29 -23.04
C LEU A 467 2.74 5.20 -22.01
N TYR A 468 2.12 5.35 -20.85
CA TYR A 468 2.58 6.25 -19.80
C TYR A 468 3.85 5.72 -19.13
N LEU A 469 4.01 4.40 -19.01
CA LEU A 469 5.27 3.77 -18.59
C LEU A 469 6.40 4.06 -19.59
N VAL A 470 6.16 3.87 -20.89
CA VAL A 470 7.15 4.15 -21.95
C VAL A 470 7.53 5.63 -21.95
N CYS A 471 6.55 6.53 -21.83
CA CYS A 471 6.80 7.97 -21.70
C CYS A 471 7.65 8.29 -20.46
N SER A 472 7.34 7.70 -19.31
CA SER A 472 8.09 7.91 -18.06
C SER A 472 9.55 7.47 -18.20
N VAL A 473 9.79 6.29 -18.80
CA VAL A 473 11.15 5.80 -19.11
C VAL A 473 11.86 6.74 -20.09
N GLY A 474 11.16 7.19 -21.14
CA GLY A 474 11.69 8.16 -22.10
C GLY A 474 12.12 9.48 -21.45
N VAL A 475 11.35 9.98 -20.47
CA VAL A 475 11.70 11.18 -19.68
C VAL A 475 12.93 10.95 -18.82
N VAL A 476 13.06 9.78 -18.17
CA VAL A 476 14.26 9.41 -17.40
C VAL A 476 15.50 9.41 -18.29
N VAL A 477 15.43 8.76 -19.46
CA VAL A 477 16.53 8.68 -20.41
C VAL A 477 16.90 10.06 -20.94
N LYS A 478 15.91 10.86 -21.35
CA LYS A 478 16.12 12.21 -21.90
C LYS A 478 16.76 13.16 -20.88
N ASN A 479 16.35 13.10 -19.62
CA ASN A 479 16.86 13.98 -18.57
C ASN A 479 18.17 13.47 -17.96
N GLY A 480 18.70 12.34 -18.44
CA GLY A 480 19.92 11.73 -17.90
C GLY A 480 19.78 11.24 -16.46
N GLY A 481 18.56 10.99 -15.98
CA GLY A 481 18.34 10.55 -14.61
C GLY A 481 16.92 10.74 -14.07
N TYR A 482 16.78 10.43 -12.78
CA TYR A 482 15.52 10.52 -12.04
C TYR A 482 15.25 11.95 -11.58
N SER A 483 14.21 12.60 -12.12
CA SER A 483 13.75 13.92 -11.69
C SER A 483 12.47 13.83 -10.83
N HIS A 484 12.15 14.90 -10.11
CA HIS A 484 10.89 14.99 -9.36
C HIS A 484 9.66 14.93 -10.28
N TYR A 485 9.80 15.36 -11.53
CA TYR A 485 8.74 15.19 -12.53
C TYR A 485 8.52 13.72 -12.88
N VAL A 486 9.60 12.93 -13.04
CA VAL A 486 9.49 11.48 -13.23
C VAL A 486 8.78 10.83 -12.04
N GLN A 487 9.12 11.23 -10.81
CA GLN A 487 8.45 10.73 -9.61
C GLN A 487 6.94 10.96 -9.65
N HIS A 488 6.52 12.16 -10.07
CA HIS A 488 5.10 12.48 -10.24
C HIS A 488 4.44 11.62 -11.32
N LEU A 489 5.08 11.46 -12.48
CA LEU A 489 4.56 10.57 -13.53
C LEU A 489 4.40 9.13 -13.02
N LEU A 490 5.38 8.60 -12.31
CA LEU A 490 5.29 7.26 -11.72
C LEU A 490 4.16 7.17 -10.69
N LEU A 491 3.86 8.24 -9.95
CA LEU A 491 2.72 8.29 -9.03
C LEU A 491 1.39 8.34 -9.78
N CYS A 492 1.28 9.10 -10.87
CA CYS A 492 0.10 9.08 -11.74
C CYS A 492 -0.12 7.69 -12.36
N LEU A 493 0.96 7.04 -12.81
CA LEU A 493 0.93 5.68 -13.33
C LEU A 493 0.43 4.69 -12.26
N LEU A 494 0.96 4.79 -11.04
CA LEU A 494 0.50 4.00 -9.90
C LEU A 494 -0.98 4.25 -9.63
N TYR A 495 -1.42 5.50 -9.64
CA TYR A 495 -2.83 5.85 -9.44
C TYR A 495 -3.75 5.21 -10.49
N VAL A 496 -3.40 5.27 -11.78
CA VAL A 496 -4.19 4.61 -12.83
C VAL A 496 -4.18 3.10 -12.66
N ALA A 497 -3.00 2.50 -12.42
CA ALA A 497 -2.91 1.06 -12.20
C ALA A 497 -3.79 0.64 -11.02
N LEU A 498 -3.69 1.33 -9.88
CA LEU A 498 -4.54 1.02 -8.73
C LEU A 498 -6.02 1.19 -9.04
N GLY A 499 -6.43 2.19 -9.82
CA GLY A 499 -7.83 2.34 -10.18
C GLY A 499 -8.36 1.30 -11.15
N VAL A 500 -7.51 0.70 -11.98
CA VAL A 500 -7.91 -0.35 -12.93
C VAL A 500 -7.97 -1.72 -12.26
N TYR A 501 -7.08 -1.97 -11.29
CA TYR A 501 -6.87 -3.28 -10.69
C TYR A 501 -7.46 -3.43 -9.27
N LEU A 502 -8.01 -2.37 -8.68
CA LEU A 502 -8.84 -2.38 -7.46
C LEU A 502 -10.30 -2.11 -7.83
#